data_AF-A0A949U5P8-F1
#
_entry.id   AF-A0A949U5P8-F1
#
_cell.length_a   1.000
_cell.length_b   1.000
_cell.length_c   1.000
_cell.angle_alpha   90.00
_cell.angle_beta   90.00
_cell.angle_gamma   90.00
#
_symmetry.space_group_name_H-M   'P 1'
#
loop_
_entity.id
_entity.type
_entity.pdbx_description
1 polymer ?
#
loop_
_entity_poly.entity_id
_entity_poly.type
_entity_poly.pdbx_seq_one_letter_code
_entity_poly.pdbx_strand_id
1 'polypeptide(L)' 'MLIQENVPLGPLTTIRVGGPARFFVEPATATEVAEAVRFARSRNLELFVLGGGSNLVISDRGWPGLVLKVAIPGIEQRL' A
#
# COMPACT_ATOMS: atom_id res chain seq x y z
N MET A 1 6.20 8.35 -8.37
CA MET A 1 5.08 7.59 -7.77
C MET A 1 3.94 7.33 -8.76
N LEU A 2 3.50 6.08 -8.90
CA LEU A 2 2.33 5.66 -9.70
C LEU A 2 1.20 5.19 -8.77
N ILE A 3 0.00 5.75 -8.92
CA ILE A 3 -1.20 5.31 -8.19
C ILE A 3 -1.98 4.36 -9.10
N GLN A 4 -2.25 3.16 -8.59
CA GLN A 4 -3.04 2.13 -9.27
C GLN A 4 -4.44 2.07 -8.65
N GLU A 5 -5.44 1.69 -9.44
CA GLU A 5 -6.81 1.49 -8.96
C GLU A 5 -7.19 0.01 -8.93
N ASN A 6 -8.05 -0.36 -7.97
CA ASN A 6 -8.65 -1.69 -7.85
C ASN A 6 -7.62 -2.85 -7.76
N VAL A 7 -6.51 -2.62 -7.05
CA VAL A 7 -5.43 -3.62 -6.92
C VAL A 7 -5.83 -4.71 -5.92
N PRO A 8 -5.83 -6.01 -6.30
CA PRO A 8 -6.16 -7.09 -5.37
C PRO A 8 -5.12 -7.18 -4.26
N LEU A 9 -5.57 -7.19 -3.00
CA LEU A 9 -4.68 -7.24 -1.84
C LEU A 9 -4.28 -8.66 -1.47
N GLY A 10 -5.07 -9.67 -1.85
CA GLY A 10 -4.77 -11.09 -1.61
C GLY A 10 -3.33 -11.48 -1.99
N PRO A 11 -2.87 -11.24 -3.25
CA PRO A 11 -1.50 -11.53 -3.67
C PRO A 11 -0.39 -10.84 -2.86
N LEU A 12 -0.72 -9.81 -2.08
CA LEU A 12 0.23 -9.04 -1.26
C LEU A 12 0.25 -9.49 0.21
N THR A 13 -0.51 -10.53 0.57
CA THR A 13 -0.55 -11.11 1.93
C THR A 13 -0.04 -12.54 1.93
N THR A 14 0.52 -13.01 3.04
CA THR A 14 1.00 -14.40 3.17
C THR A 14 -0.13 -15.41 3.12
N ILE A 15 -1.29 -15.06 3.68
CA ILE A 15 -2.48 -15.93 3.71
C ILE A 15 -3.31 -15.87 2.42
N ARG A 16 -2.93 -15.01 1.47
CA ARG A 16 -3.53 -14.89 0.13
C ARG A 16 -5.03 -14.55 0.10
N VAL A 17 -5.53 -13.85 1.12
CA VAL A 17 -6.92 -13.33 1.14
C VAL A 17 -6.94 -11.81 1.13
N GLY A 18 -7.98 -11.23 0.54
CA GLY A 18 -8.15 -9.79 0.45
C GLY A 18 -8.67 -9.32 -0.89
N GLY A 19 -9.76 -8.55 -0.85
CA GLY A 19 -10.33 -7.88 -2.01
C GLY A 19 -9.50 -6.70 -2.52
N PRO A 20 -10.04 -5.89 -3.44
CA PRO A 20 -9.30 -4.80 -4.07
C PRO A 20 -9.12 -3.60 -3.13
N ALA A 21 -7.95 -2.98 -3.15
CA ALA A 21 -7.78 -1.61 -2.70
C ALA A 21 -8.31 -0.65 -3.78
N ARG A 22 -9.11 0.36 -3.39
CA ARG A 22 -9.58 1.36 -4.35
C ARG A 22 -8.41 2.10 -4.98
N PHE A 23 -7.45 2.51 -4.16
CA PHE A 23 -6.17 3.04 -4.60
C PHE A 23 -5.03 2.26 -3.96
N PHE A 24 -3.96 2.05 -4.72
CA PHE A 24 -2.75 1.39 -4.25
C PHE A 24 -1.51 2.14 -4.74
N VAL A 25 -0.51 2.21 -3.88
CA VAL A 25 0.79 2.81 -4.20
C VAL A 25 1.92 2.11 -3.45
N GLU A 26 3.06 1.99 -4.11
CA GLU A 26 4.27 1.36 -3.55
C GLU A 26 5.44 2.35 -3.62
N PRO A 27 5.54 3.31 -2.69
CA PRO A 27 6.61 4.29 -2.68
C PRO A 27 7.96 3.65 -2.31
N ALA A 28 9.01 4.04 -3.04
CA ALA A 28 10.39 3.58 -2.83
C ALA A 28 11.26 4.62 -2.10
N THR A 29 10.74 5.82 -1.83
CA THR A 29 11.45 6.88 -1.10
C THR A 29 10.56 7.55 -0.05
N ALA A 30 11.17 8.20 0.95
CA ALA A 30 10.44 8.99 1.94
C ALA A 30 9.64 10.15 1.32
N THR A 31 10.16 10.74 0.23
CA THR A 31 9.46 11.79 -0.52
C THR A 31 8.18 11.25 -1.15
N GLU A 32 8.23 10.08 -1.78
CA GLU A 32 7.04 9.44 -2.36
C GLU A 32 6.02 9.03 -1.28
N VAL A 33 6.46 8.62 -0.09
CA VAL A 33 5.55 8.40 1.05
C VAL A 33 4.81 9.69 1.41
N ALA A 34 5.51 10.82 1.51
CA ALA A 34 4.89 12.11 1.81
C ALA A 34 3.89 12.53 0.72
N GLU A 35 4.18 12.25 -0.55
CA GLU A 35 3.27 12.48 -1.68
C GLU A 35 2.00 11.60 -1.59
N ALA A 36 2.14 10.31 -1.29
CA ALA A 36 1.01 9.40 -1.10
C ALA A 36 0.10 9.84 0.05
N VAL A 37 0.68 10.27 1.18
CA VAL A 37 -0.08 10.80 2.33
C VAL A 37 -0.83 12.07 1.95
N ARG A 38 -0.20 12.99 1.20
CA ARG A 38 -0.86 14.20 0.68
C ARG A 38 -2.01 13.86 -0.27
N PHE A 39 -1.83 12.89 -1.17
CA PHE A 39 -2.88 12.41 -2.07
C PHE A 39 -4.09 11.87 -1.31
N ALA A 40 -3.87 11.02 -0.29
CA ALA A 40 -4.97 10.50 0.52
C ALA A 40 -5.73 11.62 1.23
N ARG A 41 -5.00 12.57 1.83
CA ARG A 41 -5.59 13.72 2.54
C ARG A 41 -6.40 14.65 1.62
N SER A 42 -5.86 15.01 0.45
CA SER A 42 -6.55 15.94 -0.47
C SER A 42 -7.85 15.39 -1.03
N ARG A 43 -8.03 14.06 -0.98
CA ARG A 43 -9.23 13.34 -1.45
C ARG A 43 -10.08 12.77 -0.31
N ASN A 44 -9.74 13.07 0.95
CA ASN A 44 -10.42 12.53 2.13
C ASN A 44 -10.53 10.99 2.11
N LEU A 45 -9.45 10.31 1.70
CA LEU A 45 -9.37 8.85 1.63
C LEU A 45 -8.81 8.28 2.92
N GLU A 46 -9.37 7.16 3.38
CA GLU A 46 -8.76 6.36 4.44
C GLU A 46 -7.42 5.77 3.97
N LEU A 47 -6.38 5.90 4.78
CA LEU A 47 -5.04 5.41 4.48
C LEU A 47 -4.73 4.16 5.31
N PHE A 48 -4.37 3.08 4.64
CA PHE A 48 -3.83 1.87 5.26
C PHE A 48 -2.37 1.68 4.84
N VAL A 49 -1.47 1.47 5.80
CA VAL A 49 -0.05 1.22 5.55
C VAL A 49 0.20 -0.29 5.56
N LEU A 50 0.69 -0.80 4.43
CA LEU A 50 1.01 -2.21 4.23
C LEU A 50 2.53 -2.43 4.29
N GLY A 51 2.96 -3.36 5.15
CA GLY A 51 4.31 -3.90 5.15
C GLY A 51 4.43 -5.09 4.19
N GLY A 52 4.97 -6.21 4.68
CA GLY A 52 5.04 -7.48 3.92
C GLY A 52 3.75 -8.30 3.91
N GLY A 53 2.67 -7.85 4.57
CA GLY A 53 1.37 -8.53 4.57
C GLY A 53 1.32 -9.87 5.32
N SER A 54 2.24 -10.12 6.27
CA SER A 54 2.38 -11.42 6.95
C SER A 54 1.39 -11.68 8.09
N ASN A 55 0.72 -10.63 8.59
CA ASN A 55 -0.18 -10.69 9.74
C ASN A 55 -1.46 -9.87 9.50
N LEU A 56 -2.11 -10.10 8.36
CA LEU A 56 -3.34 -9.40 7.98
C LEU A 56 -4.39 -10.39 7.49
N VAL A 57 -5.63 -10.19 7.91
CA VAL A 57 -6.83 -10.80 7.29
C VAL A 57 -7.63 -9.66 6.67
N ILE A 58 -7.62 -9.58 5.35
CA ILE A 58 -8.28 -8.52 4.59
C ILE A 58 -9.60 -9.09 4.05
N SER A 59 -10.70 -8.37 4.24
CA SER A 59 -12.02 -8.77 3.72
C SER A 59 -12.00 -8.86 2.19
N ASP A 60 -12.77 -9.79 1.61
CA ASP A 60 -13.00 -9.86 0.16
C ASP A 60 -13.70 -8.62 -0.40
N ARG A 61 -14.34 -7.81 0.46
CA ARG A 61 -14.86 -6.48 0.09
C ARG A 61 -13.75 -5.46 -0.21
N GLY A 62 -12.51 -5.74 0.18
CA GLY A 62 -11.36 -4.88 -0.08
C GLY A 62 -11.25 -3.68 0.86
N TRP A 63 -10.53 -2.65 0.39
CA TRP A 63 -10.29 -1.41 1.12
C TRP A 63 -10.75 -0.20 0.28
N PRO A 64 -11.65 0.67 0.78
CA PRO A 64 -12.23 1.74 -0.02
C PRO A 64 -11.29 2.94 -0.24
N GLY A 65 -10.18 3.01 0.51
CA GLY A 65 -9.23 4.11 0.46
C GLY A 65 -7.91 3.79 -0.24
N LEU A 66 -6.84 4.44 0.20
CA LEU A 66 -5.48 4.21 -0.27
C LEU A 66 -4.77 3.16 0.57
N VAL A 67 -4.22 2.14 -0.08
CA VAL A 67 -3.21 1.26 0.49
C VAL A 67 -1.83 1.71 0.05
N LEU A 68 -0.96 2.03 1.02
CA LEU A 68 0.43 2.41 0.79
C LEU A 68 1.33 1.25 1.23
N LYS A 69 1.96 0.55 0.30
CA LYS A 69 2.94 -0.50 0.58
C LYS A 69 4.34 0.09 0.68
N VAL A 70 4.95 0.08 1.86
CA VAL A 70 6.29 0.64 2.05
C VAL A 70 7.32 -0.28 1.40
N ALA A 71 7.99 0.22 0.35
CA ALA A 71 9.05 -0.50 -0.38
C ALA A 71 10.42 0.18 -0.27
N ILE A 72 10.61 1.03 0.75
CA ILE A 72 11.88 1.70 1.01
C ILE A 72 12.90 0.66 1.51
N PRO A 73 14.03 0.41 0.80
CA PRO A 73 15.07 -0.47 1.29
C PRO A 73 15.79 0.17 2.49
N GLY A 74 16.12 -0.65 3.50
CA GLY A 74 16.74 -0.15 4.73
C GLY A 74 18.25 -0.35 4.82
N ILE A 75 18.86 -1.12 3.90
CA ILE A 75 20.28 -1.49 3.95
C ILE A 75 20.85 -1.37 2.53
N GLU A 76 21.90 -0.56 2.38
CA GLU A 76 22.76 -0.56 1.20
C GLU A 76 23.94 -1.49 1.46
N GLN A 77 24.04 -2.58 0.69
CA GLN A 77 25.25 -3.41 0.71
C GLN A 77 26.31 -2.72 -0.15
N ARG A 78 27.37 -2.19 0.47
CA ARG A 78 28.59 -1.83 -0.24
C ARG A 78 29.37 -3.11 -0.50
N LEU A 79 29.50 -3.47 -1.77
CA LEU A 79 30.49 -4.43 -2.26
C LEU A 79 31.88 -3.78 -2.33
#